data_AF-A0AA89ARU9-F1
#
_entry.id   AF-A0AA89ARU9-F1
#
_cell.length_a   1.000
_cell.length_b   1.000
_cell.length_c   1.000
_cell.angle_alpha   90.00
_cell.angle_beta   90.00
_cell.angle_gamma   90.00
#
_symmetry.space_group_name_H-M   'P 1'
#
loop_
_entity.id
_entity.type
_entity.pdbx_description
1 polymer ?
#
loop_
_entity_poly.entity_id
_entity_poly.type
_entity_poly.pdbx_seq_one_letter_code
_entity_poly.pdbx_strand_id
1 'polypeptide(L)' 'MASRAGEKVKVKCDEDDTIDNLKKLVAAQTRTRVDKIRIQKWYNTYMDYITLKHYEIHDGMGLELYYN' A
#
# COMPACT_ATOMS: atom_id res chain seq x y z
N MET A 1 23.68 -3.41 14.13
CA MET A 1 22.51 -2.52 13.92
C MET A 1 21.99 -2.79 12.52
N ALA A 2 21.01 -3.69 12.38
CA ALA A 2 20.44 -4.01 11.07
C ALA A 2 19.41 -2.93 10.71
N SER A 3 19.85 -1.94 9.92
CA SER A 3 18.96 -0.94 9.34
C SER A 3 18.03 -1.64 8.36
N ARG A 4 16.85 -2.08 8.82
CA ARG A 4 15.70 -2.30 7.96
C ARG A 4 15.26 -0.92 7.46
N ALA A 5 15.95 -0.39 6.46
CA ALA A 5 15.54 0.83 5.77
C ALA A 5 14.27 0.51 4.98
N GLY A 6 13.13 0.45 5.67
CA GLY A 6 11.83 0.42 5.03
C GLY A 6 11.65 1.75 4.30
N GLU A 7 11.71 1.71 2.98
CA GLU A 7 11.50 2.89 2.15
C GLU A 7 10.04 3.33 2.34
N LYS A 8 9.85 4.48 3.00
CA LYS A 8 8.51 5.03 3.23
C LYS A 8 8.07 5.77 1.98
N VAL A 9 7.24 5.13 1.19
CA VAL A 9 6.63 5.73 0.01
C VAL A 9 5.38 6.49 0.43
N LYS A 10 5.27 7.75 0.00
CA LYS A 10 4.04 8.54 0.13
C LYS A 10 3.40 8.67 -1.24
N VAL A 11 2.14 8.29 -1.34
CA VAL A 11 1.37 8.36 -2.57
C VAL A 11 0.12 9.18 -2.32
N LYS A 12 -0.24 10.05 -3.26
CA LYS A 12 -1.53 10.74 -3.27
C LYS A 12 -2.55 9.84 -3.95
N CYS A 13 -3.58 9.46 -3.23
CA CYS A 13 -4.75 8.74 -3.74
C CYS A 13 -6.00 9.42 -3.18
N ASP A 14 -7.14 9.20 -3.83
CA ASP A 14 -8.45 9.64 -3.35
C ASP A 14 -9.08 8.58 -2.44
N GLU A 15 -10.10 8.94 -1.66
CA GLU A 15 -10.77 7.99 -0.75
C GLU A 15 -11.55 6.89 -1.51
N ASP A 16 -12.02 7.24 -2.71
CA ASP A 16 -12.71 6.34 -3.63
C ASP A 16 -11.76 5.46 -4.45
N ASP A 17 -10.43 5.66 -4.34
CA ASP A 17 -9.47 4.78 -4.98
C ASP A 17 -9.45 3.38 -4.34
N THR A 18 -9.22 2.38 -5.19
CA THR A 18 -9.06 1.00 -4.76
C THR A 18 -7.62 0.70 -4.34
N ILE A 19 -7.45 -0.37 -3.55
CA ILE A 19 -6.13 -0.86 -3.16
C ILE A 19 -5.29 -1.23 -4.39
N ASP A 20 -5.90 -1.75 -5.46
CA ASP A 20 -5.19 -1.98 -6.73
C ASP A 20 -4.54 -0.70 -7.26
N ASN A 21 -5.28 0.42 -7.29
CA ASN A 21 -4.73 1.68 -7.78
C ASN A 21 -3.60 2.19 -6.88
N LEU A 22 -3.76 2.07 -5.56
CA LEU A 22 -2.71 2.42 -4.61
C LEU A 22 -1.44 1.56 -4.82
N LYS A 23 -1.59 0.24 -5.04
CA LYS A 23 -0.45 -0.64 -5.35
C LYS A 23 0.23 -0.21 -6.65
N LYS A 24 -0.52 0.14 -7.71
CA LYS A 24 0.04 0.59 -8.99
C LYS A 24 0.87 1.87 -8.85
N LEU A 25 0.38 2.81 -8.05
CA LEU A 25 1.08 4.06 -7.80
C LEU A 25 2.37 3.84 -6.99
N VAL A 26 2.32 2.96 -5.98
CA VAL A 26 3.53 2.56 -5.23
C VAL A 26 4.51 1.80 -6.11
N ALA A 27 4.02 0.87 -6.95
CA ALA A 27 4.81 0.14 -7.94
C ALA A 27 5.54 1.10 -8.91
N ALA A 28 4.85 2.13 -9.38
CA ALA A 28 5.41 3.15 -10.26
C ALA A 28 6.53 3.95 -9.57
N GLN A 29 6.37 4.32 -8.30
CA GLN A 29 7.39 5.04 -7.53
C GLN A 29 8.60 4.16 -7.18
N THR A 30 8.36 2.94 -6.72
CA THR A 30 9.39 1.99 -6.25
C THR A 30 10.04 1.18 -7.36
N ARG A 31 9.60 1.35 -8.62
CA ARG A 31 10.01 0.54 -9.78
C ARG A 31 9.83 -0.97 -9.56
N THR A 32 8.79 -1.35 -8.83
CA THR A 32 8.47 -2.77 -8.54
C THR A 32 7.21 -3.19 -9.29
N ARG A 33 7.00 -4.50 -9.48
CA ARG A 33 5.78 -5.03 -10.09
C ARG A 33 4.65 -5.06 -9.08
N VAL A 34 3.47 -4.56 -9.47
CA VAL A 34 2.25 -4.54 -8.63
C VAL A 34 1.87 -5.93 -8.13
N ASP A 35 2.12 -6.96 -8.95
CA ASP A 35 1.81 -8.36 -8.69
C ASP A 35 2.58 -8.93 -7.49
N LYS A 36 3.78 -8.39 -7.23
CA LYS A 36 4.60 -8.78 -6.08
C LYS A 36 4.32 -7.95 -4.83
N ILE A 37 3.55 -6.87 -4.95
CA ILE A 37 3.29 -5.95 -3.84
C ILE A 37 2.02 -6.40 -3.11
N ARG A 38 2.19 -6.72 -1.83
CA ARG A 38 1.09 -7.03 -0.92
C ARG A 38 1.02 -5.97 0.17
N ILE A 39 -0.16 -5.38 0.33
CA ILE A 39 -0.43 -4.42 1.38
C ILE A 39 -1.15 -5.17 2.50
N GLN A 40 -0.60 -5.08 3.70
CA GLN A 40 -1.16 -5.69 4.91
C GLN A 40 -1.06 -4.71 6.07
N LYS A 41 -2.00 -4.79 7.00
CA LYS A 41 -1.94 -4.09 8.27
C LYS A 41 -2.23 -5.10 9.37
N TRP A 42 -1.23 -5.38 10.21
CA TRP A 42 -1.29 -6.45 11.21
C TRP A 42 -1.63 -7.80 10.54
N TYR A 43 -2.80 -8.34 10.82
CA TYR A 43 -3.30 -9.61 10.27
C TYR A 43 -4.21 -9.41 9.05
N ASN A 44 -4.62 -8.17 8.76
CA ASN A 44 -5.58 -7.86 7.69
C ASN A 44 -4.88 -7.60 6.36
N THR A 45 -5.15 -8.45 5.38
CA THR A 45 -4.70 -8.24 3.99
C THR A 45 -5.73 -7.40 3.25
N TYR A 46 -5.27 -6.37 2.57
CA TYR A 46 -6.12 -5.50 1.77
C TYR A 46 -6.38 -6.10 0.39
N MET A 47 -7.65 -6.19 0.02
CA MET A 47 -8.11 -6.71 -1.27
C MET A 47 -8.16 -5.58 -2.31
N ASP A 48 -7.74 -5.91 -3.53
CA ASP A 48 -7.60 -5.00 -4.68
C ASP A 48 -8.90 -4.34 -5.14
N TYR A 49 -10.05 -4.99 -4.95
CA TYR A 49 -11.36 -4.48 -5.37
C TYR A 49 -12.06 -3.59 -4.33
N ILE A 50 -11.51 -3.48 -3.12
CA ILE A 50 -12.10 -2.69 -2.03
C ILE A 50 -11.43 -1.31 -2.00
N THR A 51 -12.20 -0.27 -1.68
CA THR A 51 -11.71 1.12 -1.61
C THR A 51 -11.06 1.44 -0.26
N LEU A 52 -10.19 2.45 -0.27
CA LEU A 52 -9.52 2.97 0.92
C LEU A 52 -10.54 3.43 1.98
N LYS A 53 -11.63 4.07 1.52
CA LYS A 53 -12.75 4.49 2.35
C LYS A 53 -13.45 3.35 3.08
N HIS A 54 -13.68 2.22 2.41
CA HIS A 54 -14.33 1.07 3.04
C HIS A 54 -13.50 0.48 4.17
N TYR A 55 -12.17 0.58 4.06
CA TYR A 55 -11.24 0.18 5.11
C TYR A 55 -10.95 1.28 6.14
N GLU A 56 -11.61 2.44 6.05
CA GLU A 56 -11.40 3.60 6.92
C GLU A 56 -9.92 4.02 6.99
N ILE A 57 -9.23 3.94 5.84
CA ILE A 57 -7.84 4.40 5.73
C ILE A 57 -7.85 5.92 5.55
N HIS A 58 -7.30 6.62 6.54
CA HIS A 58 -7.16 8.07 6.53
C HIS A 58 -5.72 8.51 6.20
N ASP A 59 -5.57 9.80 5.85
CA ASP A 59 -4.26 10.41 5.63
C ASP A 59 -3.34 10.20 6.85
N GLY A 60 -2.08 9.86 6.57
CA GLY A 60 -1.08 9.60 7.61
C GLY A 60 -1.15 8.19 8.23
N MET A 61 -2.08 7.33 7.83
CA MET A 61 -2.07 5.93 8.27
C MET A 61 -0.90 5.16 7.64
N GLY A 62 -0.08 4.53 8.46
CA GLY A 62 1.02 3.67 8.00
C GLY A 62 0.51 2.27 7.64
N LEU A 63 0.73 1.85 6.40
CA LEU A 63 0.46 0.49 5.93
C LEU A 63 1.78 -0.26 5.78
N GLU A 64 1.77 -1.57 6.03
CA GLU A 64 2.94 -2.41 5.79
C GLU A 64 2.90 -2.96 4.38
N LEU A 65 4.03 -2.82 3.69
CA LEU A 65 4.22 -3.30 2.34
C LEU A 65 5.13 -4.51 2.37
N TYR A 66 4.61 -5.62 1.88
CA TYR A 66 5.31 -6.89 1.76
C TYR A 66 5.57 -7.21 0.30
N TYR A 67 6.72 -7.83 0.05
CA TYR A 67 7.09 -8.36 -1.26
C TYR A 67 6.86 -9.88 -1.25
N ASN A 68 6.13 -10.38 -2.25
CA ASN A 68 6.01 -11.81 -2.54
C ASN A 68 7.02 -12.26 -3.59
#